data_AF-A0A973FG99-F1
#
_entry.id   AF-A0A973FG99-F1
#
_cell.length_a   1.000
_cell.length_b   1.000
_cell.length_c   1.000
_cell.angle_alpha   90.00
_cell.angle_beta   90.00
_cell.angle_gamma   90.00
#
_symmetry.space_group_name_H-M   'P 1'
#
loop_
_entity.id
_entity.type
_entity.pdbx_description
1 polymer ?
#
loop_
_entity_poly.entity_id
_entity_poly.type
_entity_poly.pdbx_seq_one_letter_code
_entity_poly.pdbx_strand_id
1 'polypeptide(L)'
;MNPDLIHPKEFRDGVPNRELNERQRDMIFASRPDRLILTRTSSLALIREVLDAAGYSAPVTGISVYDRRLLVGRISGCYDPIVTTDFFHLPNDLKIRYAGSLASTLLKRLLDRRKDCGSAFRPSTGILSLVLAINEHGQNAEYVICGVGVNKRVEYLDGNNERQRALPAHVLADLKVLRRLARRYAISTTEPEMLHLVPLFNTPD
;
A
#
# COMPACT_ATOMS: atom_id res chain seq x y z
N MET A 1 3.59 7.31 -1.18
CA MET A 1 3.52 7.62 -2.64
C MET A 1 3.30 6.33 -3.42
N ASN A 2 2.61 6.36 -4.58
CA ASN A 2 2.36 5.17 -5.41
C ASN A 2 3.15 5.27 -6.73
N PRO A 3 4.19 4.45 -6.95
CA PRO A 3 5.02 4.56 -8.15
C PRO A 3 4.34 4.03 -9.41
N ASP A 4 3.21 3.32 -9.30
CA ASP A 4 2.42 2.90 -10.46
C ASP A 4 1.86 4.11 -11.26
N LEU A 5 1.87 5.31 -10.69
CA LEU A 5 1.38 6.56 -11.30
C LEU A 5 2.38 7.18 -12.29
N ILE A 6 3.59 6.63 -12.39
CA ILE A 6 4.59 7.00 -13.41
C ILE A 6 4.24 6.36 -14.78
N HIS A 7 3.17 5.58 -14.88
CA HIS A 7 2.79 4.92 -16.12
C HIS A 7 2.43 5.93 -17.24
N PRO A 8 2.95 5.78 -18.47
CA PRO A 8 2.65 6.66 -19.62
C PRO A 8 1.17 6.86 -19.99
N LYS A 9 0.27 6.02 -19.46
CA LYS A 9 -1.16 6.11 -19.72
C LYS A 9 -1.81 7.20 -18.88
N GLU A 10 -1.22 7.53 -17.74
CA GLU A 10 -1.69 8.54 -16.79
C GLU A 10 -1.40 9.98 -17.25
N PHE A 11 -0.68 10.14 -18.37
CA PHE A 11 -0.20 11.43 -18.92
C PHE A 11 -0.72 11.74 -20.32
N ARG A 12 -1.65 10.92 -20.84
CA ARG A 12 -2.29 11.20 -22.13
C ARG A 12 -3.26 12.38 -22.00
N ASP A 13 -3.42 13.15 -23.07
CA ASP A 13 -4.44 14.21 -23.11
C ASP A 13 -5.83 13.62 -22.85
N GLY A 14 -6.62 14.29 -22.00
CA GLY A 14 -7.96 13.85 -21.59
C GLY A 14 -8.02 12.86 -20.43
N VAL A 15 -6.89 12.50 -19.80
CA VAL A 15 -6.89 11.65 -18.60
C VAL A 15 -7.34 12.44 -17.37
N PRO A 16 -8.31 11.94 -16.58
CA PRO A 16 -8.68 12.56 -15.31
C PRO A 16 -7.47 12.68 -14.37
N ASN A 17 -7.37 13.79 -13.63
CA ASN A 17 -6.32 14.02 -12.62
C ASN A 17 -4.87 14.08 -13.15
N ARG A 18 -4.66 14.39 -14.43
CA ARG A 18 -3.32 14.54 -15.03
C ARG A 18 -2.37 15.43 -14.20
N GLU A 19 -2.83 16.61 -13.79
CA GLU A 19 -2.00 17.53 -12.98
C GLU A 19 -1.57 16.91 -11.64
N LEU A 20 -2.45 16.12 -11.01
CA LEU A 20 -2.13 15.40 -9.77
C LEU A 20 -1.07 14.32 -10.04
N ASN A 21 -1.22 13.56 -11.12
CA ASN A 21 -0.27 12.52 -11.52
C ASN A 21 1.12 13.11 -11.83
N GLU A 22 1.18 14.26 -12.52
CA GLU A 22 2.42 15.00 -12.80
C GLU A 22 3.09 15.45 -11.49
N ARG A 23 2.33 16.07 -10.58
CA ARG A 23 2.87 16.47 -9.26
C ARG A 23 3.43 15.28 -8.48
N GLN A 24 2.72 14.15 -8.46
CA GLN A 24 3.16 12.96 -7.73
C GLN A 24 4.40 12.31 -8.35
N ARG A 25 4.50 12.32 -9.69
CA ARG A 25 5.72 11.90 -10.40
C ARG A 25 6.90 12.77 -9.99
N ASP A 26 6.72 14.08 -10.01
CA ASP A 26 7.80 15.03 -9.67
C ASP A 26 8.22 14.90 -8.20
N MET A 27 7.28 14.63 -7.28
CA MET A 27 7.60 14.28 -5.89
C MET A 27 8.43 13.01 -5.76
N ILE A 28 8.13 11.96 -6.53
CA ILE A 28 8.92 10.72 -6.52
C ILE A 28 10.35 11.01 -6.97
N PHE A 29 10.54 11.77 -8.05
CA PHE A 29 11.87 12.17 -8.50
C PHE A 29 12.60 13.03 -7.46
N ALA A 30 11.91 14.02 -6.87
CA ALA A 30 12.47 14.90 -5.86
C ALA A 30 12.88 14.15 -4.58
N SER A 31 12.18 13.07 -4.22
CA SER A 31 12.49 12.27 -3.03
C SER A 31 13.79 11.46 -3.12
N ARG A 32 14.39 11.35 -4.32
CA ARG A 32 15.65 10.61 -4.59
C ARG A 32 15.73 9.27 -3.85
N PRO A 33 14.78 8.33 -4.07
CA PRO A 33 14.78 7.06 -3.36
C PRO A 33 16.03 6.25 -3.71
N ASP A 34 16.62 5.56 -2.72
CA ASP A 34 17.72 4.61 -2.97
C ASP A 34 17.28 3.41 -3.84
N ARG A 35 15.97 3.13 -3.88
CA ARG A 35 15.36 2.08 -4.68
C ARG A 35 13.87 2.34 -4.92
N LEU A 36 13.38 1.97 -6.10
CA LEU A 36 11.96 1.98 -6.45
C LEU A 36 11.42 0.54 -6.59
N ILE A 37 10.28 0.25 -5.98
CA ILE A 37 9.61 -1.06 -6.07
C ILE A 37 8.20 -0.87 -6.61
N LEU A 38 7.94 -1.42 -7.80
CA LEU A 38 6.63 -1.39 -8.44
C LEU A 38 5.76 -2.56 -7.98
N THR A 39 4.50 -2.27 -7.65
CA THR A 39 3.55 -3.30 -7.21
C THR A 39 2.78 -3.95 -8.35
N ARG A 40 2.89 -3.38 -9.56
CA ARG A 40 2.37 -3.92 -10.82
C ARG A 40 3.53 -4.20 -11.77
N THR A 41 3.89 -5.48 -11.87
CA THR A 41 5.02 -5.91 -12.71
C THR A 41 4.75 -5.87 -14.20
N SER A 42 3.48 -5.86 -14.62
CA SER A 42 3.09 -5.85 -16.05
C SER A 42 3.61 -4.63 -16.82
N SER A 43 3.86 -3.52 -16.13
CA SER A 43 4.32 -2.26 -16.72
C SER A 43 5.77 -1.95 -16.37
N LEU A 44 6.51 -2.90 -15.78
CA LEU A 44 7.86 -2.66 -15.27
C LEU A 44 8.83 -2.19 -16.35
N ALA A 45 8.84 -2.86 -17.51
CA ALA A 45 9.74 -2.50 -18.61
C ALA A 45 9.48 -1.07 -19.12
N LEU A 46 8.20 -0.73 -19.32
CA LEU A 46 7.79 0.59 -19.77
C LEU A 46 8.10 1.68 -18.74
N ILE A 47 7.84 1.43 -17.45
CA ILE A 47 8.13 2.41 -16.40
C ILE A 47 9.65 2.61 -16.24
N ARG A 48 10.45 1.55 -16.39
CA ARG A 48 11.91 1.66 -16.41
C ARG A 48 12.39 2.56 -17.54
N GLU A 49 11.92 2.35 -18.77
CA GLU A 49 12.30 3.17 -19.92
C GLU A 49 11.98 4.67 -19.68
N VAL A 50 10.82 4.98 -19.10
CA VAL A 50 10.43 6.35 -18.75
C VAL A 50 11.33 6.94 -17.67
N LEU A 51 11.66 6.16 -16.66
CA LEU A 51 12.54 6.57 -15.56
C LEU A 51 13.97 6.80 -16.05
N ASP A 52 14.49 5.90 -16.89
CA ASP A 52 15.82 5.98 -17.50
C ASP A 52 15.92 7.24 -18.39
N ALA A 53 14.90 7.50 -19.22
CA ALA A 53 14.83 8.70 -20.05
C ALA A 53 14.76 10.01 -19.22
N ALA A 54 14.23 9.93 -17.99
CA ALA A 54 14.20 11.05 -17.04
C ALA A 54 15.48 11.17 -16.20
N GLY A 55 16.50 10.34 -16.45
CA GLY A 55 17.78 10.36 -15.72
C GLY A 55 17.71 9.76 -14.32
N TYR A 56 16.69 8.94 -14.03
CA TYR A 56 16.59 8.22 -12.76
C TYR A 56 17.60 7.07 -12.70
N SER A 57 18.48 7.07 -11.71
CA SER A 57 19.60 6.12 -11.62
C SER A 57 19.43 5.02 -10.58
N ALA A 58 18.47 5.15 -9.66
CA ALA A 58 18.29 4.19 -8.59
C ALA A 58 17.66 2.87 -9.10
N PRO A 59 17.96 1.71 -8.47
CA PRO A 59 17.40 0.44 -8.90
C PRO A 59 15.87 0.41 -8.89
N VAL A 60 15.26 0.08 -10.03
CA VAL A 60 13.81 -0.11 -10.17
C VAL A 60 13.51 -1.60 -10.27
N THR A 61 12.72 -2.15 -9.36
CA THR A 61 12.33 -3.56 -9.35
C THR A 61 10.81 -3.72 -9.27
N GLY A 62 10.31 -4.92 -9.56
CA GLY A 62 8.91 -5.25 -9.42
C GLY A 62 8.71 -6.35 -8.38
N ILE A 63 7.63 -6.27 -7.61
CA ILE A 63 7.20 -7.36 -6.71
C ILE A 63 5.88 -7.93 -7.17
N SER A 64 5.80 -9.26 -7.30
CA SER A 64 4.56 -9.91 -7.73
C SER A 64 3.48 -9.84 -6.63
N VAL A 65 2.21 -9.96 -7.03
CA VAL A 65 1.08 -10.06 -6.08
C VAL A 65 1.28 -11.24 -5.11
N TYR A 66 1.82 -12.35 -5.60
CA TYR A 66 2.07 -13.54 -4.79
C TYR A 66 3.17 -13.27 -3.75
N ASP A 67 4.31 -12.73 -4.17
CA ASP A 67 5.45 -12.47 -3.29
C ASP A 67 5.10 -11.42 -2.23
N ARG A 68 4.36 -10.37 -2.62
CA ARG A 68 3.82 -9.38 -1.70
C ARG A 68 3.02 -10.04 -0.58
N ARG A 69 2.11 -10.97 -0.93
CA ARG A 69 1.25 -11.65 0.04
C ARG A 69 2.04 -12.54 0.99
N LEU A 70 2.98 -13.31 0.47
CA LEU A 70 3.84 -14.15 1.29
C LEU A 70 4.70 -13.31 2.23
N LEU A 71 5.25 -12.21 1.72
CA LEU A 71 6.09 -11.31 2.50
C LEU A 71 5.32 -10.69 3.67
N VAL A 72 4.14 -10.12 3.41
CA VAL A 72 3.27 -9.57 4.46
C VAL A 72 2.92 -10.65 5.49
N GLY A 73 2.54 -11.85 5.04
CA GLY A 73 2.22 -12.98 5.91
C GLY A 73 3.39 -13.40 6.79
N ARG A 74 4.59 -13.54 6.22
CA ARG A 74 5.82 -13.93 6.93
C ARG A 74 6.24 -12.91 7.99
N ILE A 75 6.25 -11.62 7.62
CA ILE A 75 6.79 -10.56 8.49
C ILE A 75 5.78 -10.18 9.59
N SER A 76 4.50 -10.02 9.25
CA SER A 76 3.46 -9.56 10.19
C SER A 76 2.64 -10.68 10.83
N GLY A 77 2.66 -11.89 10.27
CA GLY A 77 1.73 -12.96 10.63
C GLY A 77 0.31 -12.75 10.11
N CYS A 78 0.05 -11.71 9.30
CA CYS A 78 -1.25 -11.44 8.69
C CYS A 78 -1.25 -11.88 7.23
N TYR A 79 -1.86 -13.02 6.93
CA TYR A 79 -1.98 -13.51 5.57
C TYR A 79 -3.17 -12.89 4.86
N ASP A 80 -2.96 -12.47 3.61
CA ASP A 80 -4.02 -12.00 2.72
C ASP A 80 -4.92 -13.18 2.27
N PRO A 81 -6.25 -13.07 2.39
CA PRO A 81 -6.99 -11.84 2.70
C PRO A 81 -7.03 -11.53 4.21
N ILE A 82 -6.72 -10.29 4.57
CA ILE A 82 -6.66 -9.82 5.95
C ILE A 82 -8.07 -9.40 6.39
N VAL A 83 -8.71 -10.25 7.18
CA VAL A 83 -10.02 -9.97 7.78
C VAL A 83 -9.84 -9.53 9.23
N THR A 84 -10.48 -8.42 9.62
CA THR A 84 -10.50 -7.90 11.00
C THR A 84 -11.84 -8.18 11.67
N THR A 85 -11.93 -7.95 12.99
CA THR A 85 -13.20 -8.07 13.73
C THR A 85 -14.26 -7.09 13.23
N ASP A 86 -13.85 -5.94 12.69
CA ASP A 86 -14.73 -4.92 12.10
C ASP A 86 -15.62 -5.47 10.97
N PHE A 87 -15.14 -6.52 10.27
CA PHE A 87 -15.95 -7.23 9.28
C PHE A 87 -17.26 -7.78 9.85
N PHE A 88 -17.24 -8.25 11.11
CA PHE A 88 -18.42 -8.82 11.76
C PHE A 88 -19.42 -7.76 12.22
N HIS A 89 -18.97 -6.52 12.39
CA HIS A 89 -19.80 -5.37 12.74
C HIS A 89 -20.48 -4.72 11.53
N LEU A 90 -20.20 -5.19 10.31
CA LEU A 90 -20.87 -4.70 9.11
C LEU A 90 -22.35 -5.09 9.05
N PRO A 91 -23.18 -4.23 8.42
CA PRO A 91 -24.52 -4.60 7.97
C PRO A 91 -24.53 -5.91 7.17
N ASN A 92 -25.61 -6.69 7.31
CA ASN A 92 -25.67 -8.07 6.79
C ASN A 92 -25.52 -8.15 5.26
N ASP A 93 -26.11 -7.21 4.52
CA ASP A 93 -26.00 -7.09 3.08
C ASP A 93 -24.55 -6.90 2.63
N LEU A 94 -23.82 -6.01 3.30
CA LEU A 94 -22.40 -5.74 3.03
C LEU A 94 -21.53 -6.93 3.43
N LYS A 95 -21.83 -7.57 4.56
CA LYS A 95 -21.14 -8.76 5.05
C LYS A 95 -21.26 -9.90 4.04
N ILE A 96 -22.45 -10.17 3.51
CA ILE A 96 -22.68 -11.18 2.46
C ILE A 96 -21.89 -10.83 1.20
N ARG A 97 -21.96 -9.58 0.73
CA ARG A 97 -21.22 -9.13 -0.46
C ARG A 97 -19.72 -9.35 -0.33
N TYR A 98 -19.15 -8.95 0.81
CA TYR A 98 -17.72 -9.10 1.06
C TYR A 98 -17.31 -10.55 1.31
N ALA A 99 -18.14 -11.35 2.00
CA ALA A 99 -17.92 -12.79 2.15
C ALA A 99 -17.86 -13.49 0.80
N GLY A 100 -18.80 -13.17 -0.11
CA GLY A 100 -18.78 -13.68 -1.48
C GLY A 100 -17.51 -13.28 -2.25
N SER A 101 -17.06 -12.03 -2.10
CA SER A 101 -15.80 -11.56 -2.69
C SER A 101 -14.57 -12.31 -2.16
N LEU A 102 -14.52 -12.56 -0.84
CA LEU A 102 -13.47 -13.34 -0.20
C LEU A 102 -13.48 -14.79 -0.69
N ALA A 103 -14.64 -15.45 -0.68
CA ALA A 103 -14.80 -16.82 -1.16
C ALA A 103 -14.41 -16.96 -2.64
N SER A 104 -14.87 -16.05 -3.50
CA SER A 104 -14.50 -16.01 -4.92
C SER A 104 -12.99 -15.86 -5.10
N THR A 105 -12.36 -14.99 -4.30
CA THR A 105 -10.90 -14.79 -4.35
C THR A 105 -10.15 -16.05 -3.95
N LEU A 106 -10.56 -16.71 -2.85
CA LEU A 106 -9.96 -17.95 -2.38
C LEU A 106 -10.09 -19.07 -3.43
N LEU A 107 -11.28 -19.23 -4.02
CA LEU A 107 -11.51 -20.23 -5.08
C LEU A 107 -10.64 -19.95 -6.31
N LYS A 108 -10.59 -18.69 -6.76
CA LYS A 108 -9.74 -18.28 -7.89
C LYS A 108 -8.25 -18.51 -7.62
N ARG A 109 -7.80 -18.41 -6.36
CA ARG A 109 -6.41 -18.68 -5.96
C ARG A 109 -6.02 -20.14 -6.02
N LEU A 110 -6.98 -21.06 -5.98
CA LEU A 110 -6.71 -22.49 -6.20
C LEU A 110 -6.23 -22.74 -7.64
N LEU A 111 -6.78 -22.00 -8.61
CA LEU A 111 -6.41 -22.10 -10.03
C LEU A 111 -5.27 -21.15 -10.41
N ASP A 112 -5.24 -19.95 -9.84
CA ASP A 112 -4.25 -18.92 -10.13
C ASP A 112 -3.82 -18.20 -8.84
N ARG A 113 -2.65 -18.59 -8.32
CA ARG A 113 -2.08 -18.03 -7.09
C ARG A 113 -1.79 -16.51 -7.18
N ARG A 114 -1.75 -15.93 -8.38
CA ARG A 114 -1.51 -14.50 -8.61
C ARG A 114 -2.76 -13.63 -8.40
N LYS A 115 -3.93 -14.24 -8.17
CA LYS A 115 -5.17 -13.51 -7.95
C LYS A 115 -5.12 -12.67 -6.67
N ASP A 116 -5.28 -11.37 -6.87
CA ASP A 116 -5.33 -10.36 -5.82
C ASP A 116 -6.69 -10.37 -5.11
N CYS A 117 -6.74 -9.91 -3.87
CA CYS A 117 -8.02 -9.69 -3.19
C CYS A 117 -8.47 -8.22 -3.36
N GLY A 118 -9.72 -7.95 -2.98
CA GLY A 118 -10.23 -6.58 -2.92
C GLY A 118 -9.38 -5.71 -1.99
N SER A 119 -9.28 -4.41 -2.30
CA SER A 119 -8.46 -3.44 -1.55
C SER A 119 -8.80 -3.35 -0.06
N ALA A 120 -10.02 -3.72 0.34
CA ALA A 120 -10.43 -3.75 1.75
C ALA A 120 -9.69 -4.82 2.59
N PHE A 121 -9.16 -5.87 1.94
CA PHE A 121 -8.58 -7.04 2.62
C PHE A 121 -7.07 -7.20 2.40
N ARG A 122 -6.41 -6.17 1.88
CA ARG A 122 -4.96 -6.16 1.67
C ARG A 122 -4.38 -4.84 2.15
N PRO A 123 -3.13 -4.84 2.64
CA PRO A 123 -2.50 -3.62 3.07
C PRO A 123 -2.26 -2.67 1.89
N SER A 124 -2.00 -1.42 2.23
CA SER A 124 -1.57 -0.35 1.36
C SER A 124 -0.15 -0.53 0.87
N THR A 125 0.23 0.30 -0.10
CA THR A 125 1.63 0.46 -0.50
C THR A 125 2.50 0.99 0.64
N GLY A 126 1.95 1.82 1.55
CA GLY A 126 2.69 2.34 2.71
C GLY A 126 3.01 1.27 3.76
N ILE A 127 2.05 0.41 4.08
CA ILE A 127 2.33 -0.74 4.96
C ILE A 127 3.21 -1.78 4.26
N LEU A 128 3.07 -1.93 2.94
CA LEU A 128 3.98 -2.78 2.18
C LEU A 128 5.42 -2.28 2.20
N SER A 129 5.65 -0.97 2.05
CA SER A 129 7.01 -0.40 2.13
C SER A 129 7.63 -0.61 3.50
N LEU A 130 6.84 -0.48 4.58
CA LEU A 130 7.30 -0.82 5.93
C LEU A 130 7.69 -2.30 6.03
N VAL A 131 6.86 -3.22 5.54
CA VAL A 131 7.16 -4.66 5.55
C VAL A 131 8.42 -4.99 4.75
N LEU A 132 8.64 -4.31 3.63
CA LEU A 132 9.85 -4.46 2.82
C LEU A 132 11.11 -3.96 3.56
N ALA A 133 11.03 -2.78 4.17
CA ALA A 133 12.11 -2.24 4.99
C ALA A 133 12.47 -3.19 6.15
N ILE A 134 11.45 -3.72 6.85
CA ILE A 134 11.65 -4.69 7.92
C ILE A 134 12.34 -5.97 7.43
N ASN A 135 11.95 -6.44 6.25
CA ASN A 135 12.56 -7.63 5.66
C ASN A 135 14.05 -7.43 5.34
N GLU A 136 14.46 -6.21 5.03
CA GLU A 136 15.83 -5.86 4.64
C GLU A 136 16.72 -5.52 5.83
N HIS A 137 16.20 -4.74 6.78
CA HIS A 137 16.98 -4.21 7.91
C HIS A 137 16.76 -4.98 9.23
N GLY A 138 15.74 -5.83 9.31
CA GLY A 138 15.50 -6.72 10.44
C GLY A 138 15.02 -6.02 11.72
N GLN A 139 15.05 -6.72 12.84
CA GLN A 139 14.40 -6.26 14.07
C GLN A 139 15.13 -5.14 14.82
N ASN A 140 16.41 -4.91 14.52
CA ASN A 140 17.28 -4.01 15.28
C ASN A 140 17.28 -2.57 14.74
N ALA A 141 16.59 -2.31 13.63
CA ALA A 141 16.44 -0.98 13.07
C ALA A 141 15.22 -0.25 13.65
N GLU A 142 15.25 1.08 13.59
CA GLU A 142 14.10 1.93 13.83
C GLU A 142 13.38 2.23 12.50
N TYR A 143 12.05 2.19 12.53
CA TYR A 143 11.22 2.42 11.36
C TYR A 143 10.29 3.60 11.61
N VAL A 144 10.41 4.64 10.78
CA VAL A 144 9.49 5.78 10.81
C VAL A 144 8.54 5.65 9.63
N ILE A 145 7.24 5.54 9.91
CA ILE A 145 6.21 5.64 8.87
C ILE A 145 5.80 7.09 8.69
N CYS A 146 5.77 7.55 7.43
CA CYS A 146 5.32 8.88 7.04
C CYS A 146 4.32 8.79 5.88
N GLY A 147 3.29 9.63 5.89
CA GLY A 147 2.26 9.70 4.85
C GLY A 147 1.32 8.50 4.82
N VAL A 148 1.22 7.72 5.90
CA VAL A 148 0.27 6.59 6.05
C VAL A 148 -0.88 7.02 6.96
N GLY A 149 -1.73 7.92 6.45
CA GLY A 149 -2.91 8.39 7.17
C GLY A 149 -4.07 7.38 7.13
N VAL A 150 -4.78 7.25 8.26
CA VAL A 150 -6.04 6.51 8.37
C VAL A 150 -7.23 7.39 7.96
N ASN A 151 -7.11 8.69 8.21
CA ASN A 151 -8.09 9.69 7.82
C ASN A 151 -7.77 10.23 6.43
N LYS A 152 -8.79 10.67 5.68
CA LYS A 152 -8.64 11.42 4.41
C LYS A 152 -7.88 10.72 3.28
N ARG A 153 -7.73 9.39 3.35
CA ARG A 153 -7.04 8.61 2.31
C ARG A 153 -7.67 8.72 0.92
N VAL A 154 -8.95 9.07 0.85
CA VAL A 154 -9.69 9.35 -0.39
C VAL A 154 -9.22 10.67 -1.04
N GLU A 155 -8.81 11.66 -0.23
CA GLU A 155 -8.32 12.96 -0.71
C GLU A 155 -6.98 12.81 -1.45
N TYR A 156 -6.12 11.87 -1.04
CA TYR A 156 -4.81 11.62 -1.68
C TYR A 156 -4.86 10.94 -3.06
N LEU A 157 -5.97 10.26 -3.40
CA LEU A 157 -6.04 9.41 -4.58
C LEU A 157 -6.82 10.00 -5.75
N ASP A 158 -7.77 10.91 -5.50
CA ASP A 158 -8.70 11.32 -6.58
C ASP A 158 -8.99 12.81 -6.65
N GLY A 159 -8.63 13.63 -5.64
CA GLY A 159 -8.92 15.07 -5.59
C GLY A 159 -10.42 15.46 -5.63
N ASN A 160 -11.28 14.54 -6.05
CA ASN A 160 -12.72 14.62 -6.18
C ASN A 160 -13.24 13.17 -6.15
N ASN A 161 -13.87 12.75 -5.05
CA ASN A 161 -15.03 11.85 -5.01
C ASN A 161 -15.21 11.22 -3.63
N GLU A 162 -16.20 11.71 -2.89
CA GLU A 162 -16.78 11.06 -1.70
C GLU A 162 -17.57 9.79 -2.06
N ARG A 163 -17.02 8.85 -2.83
CA ARG A 163 -17.60 7.50 -2.86
C ARG A 163 -17.19 6.81 -1.57
N GLN A 164 -17.96 7.06 -0.51
CA GLN A 164 -17.88 6.36 0.77
C GLN A 164 -18.04 4.85 0.52
N ARG A 165 -16.91 4.16 0.31
CA ARG A 165 -16.91 2.70 0.31
C ARG A 165 -17.27 2.27 1.72
N ALA A 166 -18.25 1.39 1.86
CA ALA A 166 -18.70 0.90 3.16
C ALA A 166 -17.59 0.21 3.99
N LEU A 167 -16.52 -0.24 3.32
CA LEU A 167 -15.24 -0.49 3.98
C LEU A 167 -14.19 0.46 3.39
N PRO A 168 -13.48 1.25 4.22
CA PRO A 168 -12.40 2.08 3.75
C PRO A 168 -11.31 1.19 3.15
N ALA A 169 -10.86 1.53 1.93
CA ALA A 169 -9.88 0.73 1.22
C ALA A 169 -8.58 0.67 2.04
N HIS A 170 -8.06 -0.55 2.24
CA HIS A 170 -6.83 -0.88 2.94
C HIS A 170 -6.77 -0.53 4.44
N VAL A 171 -7.56 0.43 4.93
CA VAL A 171 -7.45 0.96 6.30
C VAL A 171 -7.51 -0.15 7.36
N LEU A 172 -8.51 -1.03 7.32
CA LEU A 172 -8.62 -2.10 8.32
C LEU A 172 -7.44 -3.09 8.24
N ALA A 173 -7.02 -3.45 7.02
CA ALA A 173 -5.88 -4.32 6.80
C ALA A 173 -4.58 -3.66 7.31
N ASP A 174 -4.40 -2.37 7.04
CA ASP A 174 -3.24 -1.58 7.49
C ASP A 174 -3.17 -1.53 9.01
N LEU A 175 -4.28 -1.18 9.66
CA LEU A 175 -4.38 -1.16 11.13
C LEU A 175 -4.02 -2.51 11.74
N LYS A 176 -4.55 -3.61 11.19
CA LYS A 176 -4.27 -4.95 11.70
C LYS A 176 -2.81 -5.36 11.50
N VAL A 177 -2.24 -5.10 10.33
CA VAL A 177 -0.82 -5.39 10.06
C VAL A 177 0.07 -4.54 10.96
N LEU A 178 -0.16 -3.23 11.03
CA LEU A 178 0.64 -2.32 11.82
C LEU A 178 0.62 -2.69 13.31
N ARG A 179 -0.55 -3.00 13.88
CA ARG A 179 -0.66 -3.50 15.27
C ARG A 179 0.19 -4.74 15.53
N ARG A 180 0.35 -5.62 14.55
CA ARG A 180 1.17 -6.83 14.69
C ARG A 180 2.65 -6.53 14.57
N LEU A 181 3.02 -5.61 13.68
CA LEU A 181 4.40 -5.17 13.51
C LEU A 181 4.88 -4.35 14.73
N ALA A 182 4.08 -3.40 15.22
CA ALA A 182 4.42 -2.53 16.35
C ALA A 182 4.69 -3.30 17.67
N ARG A 183 4.22 -4.54 17.79
CA ARG A 183 4.52 -5.42 18.93
C ARG A 183 5.92 -6.05 18.86
N ARG A 184 6.59 -6.00 17.71
CA ARG A 184 7.83 -6.74 17.42
C ARG A 184 8.97 -5.87 16.91
N TYR A 185 8.65 -4.69 16.39
CA TYR A 185 9.60 -3.79 15.74
C TYR A 185 9.46 -2.39 16.34
N ALA A 186 10.58 -1.66 16.43
CA ALA A 186 10.58 -0.26 16.82
C ALA A 186 10.01 0.59 15.69
N ILE A 187 8.72 0.91 15.77
CA ILE A 187 8.01 1.69 14.75
C ILE A 187 7.46 2.97 15.38
N SER A 188 7.72 4.09 14.74
CA SER A 188 7.19 5.41 15.06
C SER A 188 6.51 6.04 13.83
N THR A 189 5.74 7.10 14.02
CA THR A 189 4.93 7.74 12.97
C THR A 189 5.04 9.26 13.00
N THR A 190 4.87 9.93 11.87
CA THR A 190 4.71 11.39 11.83
C THR A 190 3.24 11.85 11.92
N GLU A 191 2.30 10.90 12.05
CA GLU A 191 0.86 11.08 11.88
C GLU A 191 0.16 11.04 13.23
N PRO A 192 -0.38 12.16 13.73
CA PRO A 192 -1.03 12.20 15.04
C PRO A 192 -2.20 11.21 15.17
N GLU A 193 -2.94 10.93 14.10
CA GLU A 193 -4.06 9.98 14.14
C GLU A 193 -3.63 8.52 14.42
N MET A 194 -2.34 8.21 14.22
CA MET A 194 -1.77 6.87 14.42
C MET A 194 -1.22 6.64 15.83
N LEU A 195 -1.27 7.64 16.71
CA LEU A 195 -0.77 7.61 18.09
C LEU A 195 -1.32 6.45 18.93
N HIS A 196 -2.55 6.01 18.65
CA HIS A 196 -3.19 4.89 19.34
C HIS A 196 -2.60 3.52 18.96
N LEU A 197 -1.65 3.47 18.01
CA LEU A 197 -1.01 2.26 17.49
C LEU A 197 0.50 2.26 17.67
N VAL A 198 1.13 3.41 17.39
CA VAL A 198 2.58 3.62 17.40
C VAL A 198 2.89 5.03 17.90
N PRO A 199 4.01 5.25 18.61
CA PRO A 199 4.40 6.57 19.11
C PRO A 199 4.73 7.54 17.98
N LEU A 200 4.62 8.85 18.25
CA LEU A 200 5.13 9.88 17.36
C LEU A 200 6.65 9.80 17.26
N PHE A 201 7.17 10.03 16.07
CA PHE A 201 8.60 10.20 15.85
C PHE A 201 9.02 11.58 16.35
N ASN A 202 9.84 11.59 17.39
CA ASN A 202 10.48 12.81 17.87
C ASN A 202 11.88 12.86 17.25
N THR A 203 12.12 13.81 16.36
CA THR A 203 13.49 14.13 15.97
C THR A 203 14.24 14.60 17.21
N PRO A 204 15.37 14.00 17.58
CA PRO A 204 16.27 14.63 18.53
C PRO A 204 16.70 15.98 17.95
N ASP A 205 16.62 17.03 18.78
CA ASP A 205 17.08 18.39 18.47
C ASP A 205 18.58 18.44 18.12
#